data_AF-A0AAW4W4Y7-F1
#
_entry.id   AF-A0AAW4W4Y7-F1
#
_cell.length_a   1.000
_cell.length_b   1.000
_cell.length_c   1.000
_cell.angle_alpha   90.00
_cell.angle_beta   90.00
_cell.angle_gamma   90.00
#
_symmetry.space_group_name_H-M   'P 1'
#
loop_
_entity.id
_entity.type
_entity.pdbx_description
1 polymer ?
#
loop_
_entity_poly.entity_id
_entity_poly.type
_entity_poly.pdbx_seq_one_letter_code
_entity_poly.pdbx_strand_id
1 'polypeptide(L)' 'MGVIKVKVYRRVRAAVLTTGDEVMAPGKRLIPGKIYDCNQGLLAARMKEFGAELVEVAAIEDRPQAMTVAGEVMALDW' A
#
# COMPACT_ATOMS: atom_id res chain seq x y z
N MET A 1 -26.35 -26.84 -18.43
CA MET A 1 -25.03 -26.23 -18.16
C MET A 1 -24.51 -26.81 -16.85
N GLY A 2 -23.35 -27.48 -16.83
CA GLY A 2 -22.91 -28.36 -15.73
C GLY A 2 -21.41 -28.30 -15.41
N VAL A 3 -20.80 -27.11 -15.49
CA VAL A 3 -19.38 -26.91 -15.15
C VAL A 3 -19.28 -26.26 -13.77
N ILE A 4 -18.64 -26.93 -12.81
CA ILE A 4 -18.54 -26.48 -11.40
C ILE A 4 -17.22 -25.78 -11.06
N LYS A 5 -16.25 -25.76 -11.99
CA LYS A 5 -14.93 -25.12 -11.83
C LYS A 5 -14.44 -24.55 -13.15
N VAL A 6 -13.81 -23.39 -13.09
CA VAL A 6 -13.20 -22.72 -14.24
C VAL A 6 -11.77 -22.30 -13.90
N LYS A 7 -10.90 -22.27 -14.90
CA LYS A 7 -9.53 -21.75 -14.75
C LYS A 7 -9.59 -20.23 -14.67
N VAL A 8 -8.91 -19.67 -13.69
CA VAL A 8 -8.79 -18.22 -13.47
C VAL A 8 -7.33 -17.87 -13.23
N TYR A 9 -6.99 -16.61 -13.42
CA TYR A 9 -5.70 -16.09 -12.98
C TYR A 9 -5.69 -15.93 -11.45
N ARG A 10 -4.51 -16.04 -10.85
CA ARG A 10 -4.32 -15.65 -9.45
C ARG A 10 -4.58 -14.16 -9.28
N ARG A 11 -4.96 -13.74 -8.07
CA ARG A 11 -5.04 -12.32 -7.74
C ARG A 11 -3.66 -11.68 -7.85
N VAL A 12 -3.65 -10.42 -8.29
CA VAL A 12 -2.43 -9.60 -8.25
C VAL A 12 -2.12 -9.34 -6.79
N ARG A 13 -0.86 -9.56 -6.41
CA ARG A 13 -0.36 -9.22 -5.08
C ARG A 13 0.26 -7.84 -5.16
N ALA A 14 -0.13 -6.94 -4.27
CA ALA A 14 0.30 -5.55 -4.30
C ALA A 14 0.68 -5.05 -2.91
N ALA A 15 1.62 -4.12 -2.85
CA ALA A 15 1.95 -3.37 -1.65
C ALA A 15 1.81 -1.87 -1.94
N VAL A 16 1.44 -1.09 -0.92
CA VAL A 16 1.30 0.36 -1.03
C VAL A 16 2.25 1.01 -0.04
N LEU A 17 3.21 1.76 -0.57
CA LEU A 17 4.13 2.58 0.20
C LEU A 17 3.82 4.05 -0.05
N THR A 18 3.73 4.82 1.02
CA THR A 18 3.70 6.29 0.95
C THR A 18 4.93 6.87 1.65
N THR A 19 5.45 7.95 1.09
CA THR A 19 6.58 8.70 1.62
C THR A 19 6.29 10.19 1.45
N GLY A 20 7.01 11.02 2.18
CA GLY A 20 6.88 12.46 2.17
C GLY A 20 6.97 12.98 3.59
N ASP A 21 7.98 13.79 3.87
CA ASP A 21 8.15 14.38 5.19
C ASP A 21 6.92 15.20 5.58
N GLU A 22 6.24 15.83 4.63
CA GLU A 22 5.02 16.62 4.86
C GLU A 22 3.82 15.80 5.35
N VAL A 23 3.84 14.47 5.20
CA VAL A 23 2.65 13.62 5.38
C VAL A 23 2.50 13.16 6.84
N MET A 24 1.28 13.25 7.36
CA MET A 24 0.90 12.74 8.68
C MET A 24 -0.33 11.84 8.59
N ALA A 25 -0.36 10.79 9.42
CA ALA A 25 -1.53 9.94 9.55
C ALA A 25 -2.79 10.75 9.95
N PRO A 26 -3.94 10.49 9.32
CA PRO A 26 -5.21 11.09 9.71
C PRO A 26 -5.53 10.86 11.19
N GLY A 27 -6.23 11.81 11.81
CA GLY A 27 -6.68 11.71 13.21
C GLY A 27 -5.71 12.26 14.26
N LYS A 28 -4.48 12.61 13.88
CA LYS A 28 -3.56 13.40 14.72
C LYS A 28 -3.68 14.88 14.38
N ARG A 29 -3.46 15.79 15.34
CA ARG A 29 -3.40 17.22 15.02
C ARG A 29 -2.21 17.50 14.09
N LEU A 30 -2.45 18.18 12.97
CA LEU A 30 -1.37 18.65 12.09
C LEU A 30 -0.47 19.64 12.83
N ILE A 31 0.83 19.51 12.60
CA ILE A 31 1.82 20.52 12.95
C ILE A 31 2.06 21.45 11.75
N PRO A 32 2.55 22.69 11.95
CA PRO A 32 2.79 23.62 10.85
C PRO A 32 3.64 23.00 9.73
N GLY A 33 3.20 23.15 8.49
CA GLY A 33 3.89 22.61 7.30
C GLY A 33 3.61 21.15 6.98
N LYS A 34 2.73 20.47 7.73
CA LYS A 34 2.30 19.09 7.43
C LYS A 34 0.88 19.03 6.86
N ILE A 35 0.61 17.95 6.14
CA ILE A 35 -0.67 17.59 5.53
C ILE A 35 -1.08 16.17 5.94
N TYR A 36 -2.36 15.84 5.78
CA TYR A 36 -2.82 14.47 6.04
C TYR A 36 -2.56 13.56 4.86
N ASP A 37 -2.26 12.30 5.15
CA ASP A 37 -2.22 11.24 4.16
C ASP A 37 -3.62 10.93 3.62
N CYS A 38 -3.81 11.10 2.32
CA CYS A 38 -4.98 10.62 1.58
C CYS A 38 -4.64 9.48 0.61
N ASN A 39 -3.38 9.32 0.22
CA ASN A 39 -2.95 8.41 -0.84
C ASN A 39 -2.95 6.97 -0.35
N GLN A 40 -2.45 6.72 0.86
CA GLN A 40 -2.34 5.36 1.40
C GLN A 40 -3.71 4.68 1.46
N GLY A 41 -4.69 5.37 2.06
CA GLY A 41 -6.06 4.87 2.18
C GLY A 41 -6.75 4.74 0.82
N LEU A 42 -6.59 5.73 -0.05
CA LEU A 42 -7.19 5.73 -1.39
C LEU A 42 -6.66 4.57 -2.24
N LEU A 43 -5.35 4.43 -2.37
CA LEU A 43 -4.72 3.39 -3.18
C LEU A 43 -5.04 2.00 -2.62
N ALA A 44 -5.00 1.83 -1.30
CA ALA A 44 -5.37 0.56 -0.68
C ALA A 44 -6.84 0.17 -0.99
N ALA A 45 -7.76 1.11 -0.89
CA ALA A 45 -9.17 0.86 -1.21
C ALA A 45 -9.36 0.48 -2.69
N ARG A 46 -8.74 1.23 -3.61
CA ARG A 46 -8.84 0.98 -5.06
C ARG A 46 -8.23 -0.36 -5.47
N MET A 47 -7.09 -0.75 -4.89
CA MET A 47 -6.48 -2.06 -5.15
C MET A 47 -7.41 -3.21 -4.72
N LYS A 48 -8.06 -3.10 -3.56
CA LYS A 48 -9.05 -4.10 -3.10
C LYS A 48 -10.26 -4.16 -4.03
N GLU A 49 -10.74 -3.01 -4.52
CA GLU A 49 -11.86 -2.93 -5.48
C GLU A 49 -11.54 -3.66 -6.79
N PHE A 50 -10.29 -3.59 -7.26
CA PHE A 50 -9.82 -4.34 -8.44
C PHE A 50 -9.51 -5.81 -8.18
N GLY A 51 -9.76 -6.32 -6.98
CA GLY A 51 -9.54 -7.72 -6.62
C GLY A 51 -8.07 -8.07 -6.37
N ALA A 52 -7.21 -7.09 -6.14
CA ALA A 52 -5.84 -7.33 -5.70
C ALA A 52 -5.81 -7.80 -4.24
N GLU A 53 -4.82 -8.63 -3.94
CA GLU A 53 -4.44 -9.00 -2.59
C GLU A 53 -3.38 -8.01 -2.10
N LEU A 54 -3.76 -7.14 -1.16
CA LEU A 54 -2.80 -6.25 -0.52
C LEU A 54 -2.03 -7.02 0.55
N VAL A 55 -0.71 -7.12 0.36
CA VAL A 55 0.18 -7.77 1.32
C VAL A 55 0.65 -6.81 2.40
N GLU A 56 0.82 -5.53 2.04
CA GLU A 56 1.29 -4.51 2.98
C GLU A 56 0.84 -3.09 2.57
N VAL A 57 0.64 -2.25 3.57
CA VAL A 57 0.32 -0.83 3.43
C VAL A 57 1.08 -0.08 4.52
N ALA A 58 2.07 0.72 4.14
CA ALA A 58 2.95 1.41 5.09
C ALA A 58 3.31 2.83 4.65
N ALA A 59 3.46 3.72 5.64
CA ALA A 59 4.09 5.01 5.49
C ALA A 59 5.55 4.90 5.93
N ILE A 60 6.48 5.32 5.09
CA ILE A 60 7.92 5.19 5.30
C ILE A 60 8.60 6.56 5.27
N GLU A 61 9.74 6.67 5.96
CA GLU A 61 10.52 7.91 5.98
C GLU A 61 11.01 8.25 4.57
N ASP A 62 11.08 9.55 4.27
CA ASP A 62 11.61 10.06 3.00
C ASP A 62 13.15 10.03 2.96
N ARG A 63 13.69 8.82 3.12
CA ARG A 63 15.13 8.55 3.10
C ARG A 63 15.43 7.33 2.23
N PRO A 64 16.50 7.37 1.43
CA PRO A 64 16.88 6.24 0.58
C PRO A 64 17.00 4.92 1.34
N GLN A 65 17.57 4.93 2.54
CA GLN A 65 17.75 3.73 3.35
C GLN A 65 16.41 3.10 3.77
N ALA A 66 15.43 3.92 4.15
CA ALA A 66 14.09 3.44 4.51
C ALA A 66 13.37 2.83 3.31
N MET A 67 13.49 3.45 2.13
CA MET A 67 12.96 2.92 0.87
C MET A 67 13.59 1.57 0.50
N THR A 68 14.92 1.44 0.64
CA THR A 68 15.62 0.18 0.35
C THR A 68 15.16 -0.94 1.26
N VAL A 69 15.12 -0.71 2.58
CA VAL A 69 14.68 -1.71 3.55
C VAL A 69 13.23 -2.13 3.31
N ALA A 70 12.34 -1.17 3.03
CA ALA A 70 10.95 -1.49 2.70
C ALA A 70 10.85 -2.37 1.44
N GLY A 71 11.63 -2.06 0.41
CA GLY A 71 11.69 -2.88 -0.81
C GLY A 71 12.22 -4.30 -0.56
N GLU A 72 13.23 -4.46 0.29
CA GLU A 72 13.79 -5.77 0.66
C GLU A 72 12.80 -6.62 1.47
N VAL A 73 12.13 -6.02 2.46
CA VAL A 73 11.10 -6.71 3.26
C VAL A 73 9.96 -7.18 2.36
N MET A 74 9.49 -6.31 1.47
CA MET A 74 8.43 -6.66 0.51
C MET A 74 8.85 -7.75 -0.47
N ALA A 75 10.15 -7.86 -0.78
CA ALA A 75 10.66 -8.90 -1.66
C ALA A 75 10.65 -10.29 -1.04
N LEU A 76 10.73 -10.39 0.29
CA LEU A 76 10.66 -11.67 1.01
C LEU A 76 9.26 -12.28 1.00
N ASP A 77 8.23 -11.44 0.88
CA ASP A 77 6.85 -11.88 0.86
C ASP A 77 6.32 -12.21 -0.54
N TRP A 78 7.05 -12.01 -1.65
CA TRP A 78 6.57 -12.29 -3.03
C TRP A 78 6.53 -13.76 -3.45
#